data_AF-A0A369IB64-F1
#
_entry.id   AF-A0A369IB64-F1
#
_cell.length_a   1.000
_cell.length_b   1.000
_cell.length_c   1.000
_cell.angle_alpha   90.00
_cell.angle_beta   90.00
_cell.angle_gamma   90.00
#
_symmetry.space_group_name_H-M   'P 1'
#
loop_
_entity.id
_entity.type
_entity.pdbx_description
1 polymer ?
#
loop_
_entity_poly.entity_id
_entity_poly.type
_entity_poly.pdbx_seq_one_letter_code
_entity_poly.pdbx_strand_id
1 'polypeptide(L)'
;MKKPILTLAIVCANIASFCQSILIRPNRIETDYTQYENVFLRSTAIPNLIGVKINGSHANPSATESGNLLLSVEGRGYAGGSFTGIQGAIRFKATQNWNDNNRGTQAEIFTTQNNTTLALSRLFVNHDGKVGIGNYLTTVPDHQLEVQQPNDSDRGIAIYRYGGDAPAIFGIGARGSTITPTPTLQDDILARFGAKGYNGTGYTSSRARIEMVANQNWTDVNNGAKINFYTTENNSINTTNKMTIQGNGNVGIGDDTPSSTLTLNGALELAIETKSFNTNDITFDNLDRNGKSVIRFDGPGTVHLKGIAGGVDGRVVYIMVGRGAELKIYLASSSTNSANKLHFDIGGGFIIDTVQQYRGMTGLMFIYDGIDQAWQLMDRK
;
A
#
# COMPACT_ATOMS: atom_id res chain seq x y z
N MET A 1 -85.04 -53.86 28.61
CA MET A 1 -84.89 -52.39 28.42
C MET A 1 -83.78 -51.92 29.34
N LYS A 2 -82.62 -51.49 28.79
CA LYS A 2 -82.18 -50.08 28.66
C LYS A 2 -82.07 -49.41 30.05
N LYS A 3 -80.93 -48.90 30.55
CA LYS A 3 -79.79 -48.21 29.91
C LYS A 3 -78.50 -48.31 30.79
N PRO A 4 -77.28 -48.35 30.21
CA PRO A 4 -76.04 -47.99 30.91
C PRO A 4 -75.81 -46.48 30.81
N ILE A 5 -74.96 -45.87 31.66
CA ILE A 5 -74.29 -44.54 31.57
C ILE A 5 -73.87 -44.16 33.00
N LEU A 6 -72.69 -43.66 33.32
CA LEU A 6 -71.44 -43.39 32.61
C LEU A 6 -70.48 -42.97 33.74
N THR A 7 -69.43 -43.74 34.02
CA THR A 7 -68.44 -43.34 35.04
C THR A 7 -67.57 -42.25 34.43
N LEU A 8 -67.75 -41.01 34.89
CA LEU A 8 -66.92 -39.87 34.51
C LEU A 8 -65.54 -40.03 35.17
N ALA A 9 -64.60 -40.65 34.46
CA ALA A 9 -63.20 -40.61 34.83
C ALA A 9 -62.66 -39.20 34.50
N ILE A 10 -62.54 -38.35 35.51
CA ILE A 10 -61.78 -37.10 35.40
C ILE A 10 -60.31 -37.52 35.28
N VAL A 11 -59.79 -37.52 34.07
CA VAL A 11 -58.35 -37.62 33.82
C VAL A 11 -57.75 -36.27 34.22
N CYS A 12 -57.21 -36.18 35.42
CA CYS A 12 -56.28 -35.11 35.77
C CYS A 12 -55.01 -35.32 34.95
N ALA A 13 -54.92 -34.68 33.79
CA ALA A 13 -53.67 -34.55 33.06
C ALA A 13 -52.71 -33.70 33.91
N ASN A 14 -51.69 -34.33 34.49
CA ASN A 14 -50.55 -33.61 35.06
C ASN A 14 -49.78 -32.96 33.91
N ILE A 15 -50.05 -31.70 33.62
CA ILE A 15 -49.18 -30.90 32.75
C ILE A 15 -47.95 -30.54 33.59
N ALA A 16 -46.90 -31.34 33.48
CA ALA A 16 -45.59 -30.96 34.01
C ALA A 16 -45.03 -29.84 33.13
N SER A 17 -45.30 -28.60 33.51
CA SER A 17 -44.56 -27.43 33.00
C SER A 17 -43.17 -27.46 33.64
N PHE A 18 -42.16 -27.94 32.90
CA PHE A 18 -40.77 -27.74 33.27
C PHE A 18 -40.37 -26.29 32.95
N CYS A 19 -40.91 -25.33 33.70
CA CYS A 19 -40.32 -24.01 33.78
C CYS A 19 -39.24 -24.04 34.87
N GLN A 20 -38.00 -24.32 34.48
CA GLN A 20 -36.87 -23.96 35.31
C GLN A 20 -36.55 -22.48 35.07
N SER A 21 -37.02 -21.61 35.96
CA SER A 21 -36.47 -20.27 36.10
C SER A 21 -35.62 -20.23 37.37
N ILE A 22 -34.35 -19.87 37.23
CA ILE A 22 -33.54 -19.44 38.38
C ILE A 22 -33.96 -17.99 38.65
N LEU A 23 -34.56 -17.76 39.81
CA LEU A 23 -34.78 -16.41 40.32
C LEU A 23 -33.43 -15.83 40.72
N ILE A 24 -32.80 -15.08 39.82
CA ILE A 24 -31.74 -14.14 40.19
C ILE A 24 -32.44 -13.06 41.02
N ARG A 25 -32.10 -12.96 42.31
CA ARG A 25 -32.69 -11.94 43.20
C ARG A 25 -31.91 -10.64 42.98
N PRO A 26 -32.48 -9.62 42.34
CA PRO A 26 -31.84 -8.31 42.25
C PRO A 26 -31.65 -7.76 43.68
N ASN A 27 -30.57 -7.02 43.95
CA ASN A 27 -30.23 -6.43 45.26
C ASN A 27 -29.87 -7.42 46.38
N ARG A 28 -29.43 -8.64 46.04
CA ARG A 28 -28.87 -9.61 47.00
C ARG A 28 -27.52 -10.09 46.46
N ILE A 29 -26.44 -9.62 47.06
CA ILE A 29 -25.09 -10.13 46.82
C ILE A 29 -25.08 -11.62 47.21
N GLU A 30 -24.62 -12.48 46.31
CA GLU A 30 -24.27 -13.86 46.66
C GLU A 30 -23.16 -13.78 47.71
N THR A 31 -23.42 -14.27 48.92
CA THR A 31 -22.60 -14.03 50.12
C THR A 31 -21.19 -14.60 50.03
N ASP A 32 -20.87 -15.33 48.98
CA ASP A 32 -19.56 -15.94 48.73
C ASP A 32 -18.51 -14.89 48.28
N TYR A 33 -18.91 -13.70 47.80
CA TYR A 33 -18.01 -12.60 47.44
C TYR A 33 -18.60 -11.22 47.80
N THR A 34 -17.99 -10.53 48.76
CA THR A 34 -18.57 -9.37 49.47
C THR A 34 -18.56 -8.03 48.71
N GLN A 35 -18.35 -7.98 47.40
CA GLN A 35 -18.15 -6.70 46.67
C GLN A 35 -18.92 -6.55 45.34
N TYR A 36 -19.55 -7.59 44.79
CA TYR A 36 -20.15 -7.53 43.45
C TYR A 36 -21.43 -8.35 43.31
N GLU A 37 -22.39 -7.85 42.51
CA GLU A 37 -23.53 -8.64 42.04
C GLU A 37 -23.13 -9.39 40.76
N ASN A 38 -22.86 -10.68 40.89
CA ASN A 38 -22.37 -11.51 39.80
C ASN A 38 -23.40 -12.57 39.37
N VAL A 39 -23.34 -12.97 38.11
CA VAL A 39 -23.95 -14.21 37.64
C VAL A 39 -22.82 -15.19 37.36
N PHE A 40 -22.67 -16.22 38.20
CA PHE A 40 -21.68 -17.28 37.98
C PHE A 40 -22.32 -18.45 37.24
N LEU A 41 -21.72 -18.85 36.10
CA LEU A 41 -22.03 -20.09 35.41
C LEU A 41 -20.90 -21.10 35.69
N ARG A 42 -21.18 -22.11 36.52
CA ARG A 42 -20.20 -23.13 36.93
C ARG A 42 -20.66 -24.51 36.48
N SER A 43 -19.80 -25.25 35.78
CA SER A 43 -20.04 -26.61 35.32
C SER A 43 -18.70 -27.31 35.04
N THR A 44 -18.69 -28.64 35.00
CA THR A 44 -17.56 -29.42 34.48
C THR A 44 -17.48 -29.39 32.94
N ALA A 45 -18.59 -29.06 32.27
CA ALA A 45 -18.66 -28.78 30.84
C ALA A 45 -18.59 -27.26 30.57
N ILE A 46 -18.45 -26.86 29.30
CA ILE A 46 -18.36 -25.44 28.90
C ILE A 46 -19.68 -24.71 29.27
N PRO A 47 -19.66 -23.72 30.17
CA PRO A 47 -20.82 -22.89 30.42
C PRO A 47 -21.08 -21.97 29.22
N ASN A 48 -22.34 -21.84 28.80
CA ASN A 48 -22.74 -21.01 27.65
C ASN A 48 -23.76 -19.95 28.07
N LEU A 49 -23.69 -18.78 27.42
CA LEU A 49 -24.78 -17.82 27.35
C LEU A 49 -25.40 -17.92 25.96
N ILE A 50 -26.65 -18.38 25.88
CA ILE A 50 -27.32 -18.65 24.60
C ILE A 50 -28.56 -17.77 24.49
N GLY A 51 -28.59 -16.91 23.47
CA GLY A 51 -29.82 -16.24 23.04
C GLY A 51 -30.56 -17.10 22.03
N VAL A 52 -31.81 -17.44 22.30
CA VAL A 52 -32.70 -18.12 21.36
C VAL A 52 -33.85 -17.19 21.03
N LYS A 53 -33.76 -16.54 19.87
CA LYS A 53 -34.84 -15.71 19.34
C LYS A 53 -35.74 -16.59 18.46
N ILE A 54 -37.04 -16.56 18.77
CA ILE A 54 -38.09 -17.08 17.90
C ILE A 54 -39.01 -15.93 17.50
N ASN A 55 -39.59 -16.01 16.32
CA ASN A 55 -40.80 -15.25 16.01
C ASN A 55 -42.03 -16.15 16.26
N GLY A 56 -43.23 -15.58 16.14
CA GLY A 56 -44.45 -16.28 16.52
C GLY A 56 -44.54 -16.46 18.05
N SER A 57 -45.02 -17.61 18.49
CA SER A 57 -45.15 -17.92 19.92
C SER A 57 -44.31 -19.14 20.30
N HIS A 58 -44.05 -19.34 21.57
CA HIS A 58 -43.36 -20.55 22.03
C HIS A 58 -44.08 -21.85 21.64
N ALA A 59 -45.41 -21.83 21.54
CA ALA A 59 -46.21 -22.98 21.11
C ALA A 59 -46.25 -23.16 19.58
N ASN A 60 -45.97 -22.10 18.82
CA ASN A 60 -45.91 -22.11 17.36
C ASN A 60 -44.81 -21.15 16.88
N PRO A 61 -43.54 -21.57 16.95
CA PRO A 61 -42.42 -20.72 16.60
C PRO A 61 -42.36 -20.53 15.08
N SER A 62 -42.13 -19.30 14.64
CA SER A 62 -41.78 -18.99 13.26
C SER A 62 -40.32 -18.58 13.14
N ALA A 63 -39.80 -18.66 11.91
CA ALA A 63 -38.41 -18.38 11.63
C ALA A 63 -38.00 -16.97 12.07
N THR A 64 -36.74 -16.84 12.51
CA THR A 64 -36.15 -15.53 12.78
C THR A 64 -36.05 -14.73 11.49
N GLU A 65 -36.44 -13.46 11.56
CA GLU A 65 -36.44 -12.56 10.40
C GLU A 65 -35.18 -11.69 10.39
N SER A 66 -34.82 -11.19 9.19
CA SER A 66 -33.77 -10.19 9.06
C SER A 66 -34.07 -8.99 9.97
N GLY A 67 -33.04 -8.46 10.63
CA GLY A 67 -33.23 -7.35 11.56
C GLY A 67 -33.33 -7.79 13.03
N ASN A 68 -33.71 -9.04 13.30
CA ASN A 68 -33.97 -9.50 14.66
C ASN A 68 -32.68 -9.63 15.48
N LEU A 69 -32.69 -9.11 16.71
CA LEU A 69 -31.63 -9.37 17.70
C LEU A 69 -31.78 -10.79 18.24
N LEU A 70 -30.68 -11.54 18.21
CA LEU A 70 -30.58 -12.92 18.71
C LEU A 70 -30.18 -12.94 20.19
N LEU A 71 -29.20 -12.09 20.54
CA LEU A 71 -28.70 -11.88 21.88
C LEU A 71 -28.16 -10.44 21.98
N SER A 72 -28.41 -9.79 23.12
CA SER A 72 -27.87 -8.48 23.45
C SER A 72 -27.36 -8.51 24.89
N VAL A 73 -26.11 -8.10 25.10
CA VAL A 73 -25.52 -7.85 26.42
C VAL A 73 -25.31 -6.35 26.51
N GLU A 74 -25.99 -5.68 27.44
CA GLU A 74 -26.14 -4.21 27.43
C GLU A 74 -25.65 -3.57 28.73
N GLY A 75 -24.83 -2.54 28.59
CA GLY A 75 -24.42 -1.64 29.66
C GLY A 75 -25.32 -0.40 29.68
N ARG A 76 -25.89 -0.10 30.86
CA ARG A 76 -26.67 1.11 31.15
C ARG A 76 -26.21 1.67 32.50
N GLY A 77 -26.38 2.96 32.71
CA GLY A 77 -26.01 3.64 33.97
C GLY A 77 -27.09 4.59 34.46
N TYR A 78 -26.90 5.21 35.61
CA TYR A 78 -27.77 6.29 36.10
C TYR A 78 -27.09 7.65 35.85
N ALA A 79 -27.79 8.56 35.17
CA ALA A 79 -27.24 9.87 34.77
C ALA A 79 -27.68 11.02 35.69
N GLY A 80 -28.09 10.72 36.93
CA GLY A 80 -28.51 11.71 37.92
C GLY A 80 -30.01 12.04 37.91
N GLY A 81 -30.70 11.84 36.79
CA GLY A 81 -32.16 12.00 36.68
C GLY A 81 -32.91 10.71 36.34
N SER A 82 -32.30 9.84 35.54
CA SER A 82 -32.86 8.57 35.10
C SER A 82 -31.77 7.58 34.72
N PHE A 83 -32.14 6.31 34.59
CA PHE A 83 -31.28 5.34 33.92
C PHE A 83 -31.15 5.68 32.44
N THR A 84 -29.96 5.53 31.90
CA THR A 84 -29.67 5.77 30.49
C THR A 84 -30.32 4.71 29.62
N GLY A 85 -30.42 5.01 28.32
CA GLY A 85 -30.43 3.96 27.30
C GLY A 85 -29.11 3.16 27.30
N ILE A 86 -28.91 2.40 26.24
CA ILE A 86 -27.72 1.55 26.07
C ILE A 86 -26.52 2.44 25.76
N GLN A 87 -25.46 2.32 26.56
CA GLN A 87 -24.22 3.10 26.43
C GLN A 87 -23.02 2.24 26.01
N GLY A 88 -23.12 0.92 26.19
CA GLY A 88 -22.23 -0.06 25.58
C GLY A 88 -22.99 -1.35 25.37
N ALA A 89 -22.65 -2.12 24.33
CA ALA A 89 -23.31 -3.40 24.10
C ALA A 89 -22.47 -4.35 23.26
N ILE A 90 -22.74 -5.64 23.41
CA ILE A 90 -22.40 -6.67 22.43
C ILE A 90 -23.72 -7.22 21.90
N ARG A 91 -23.90 -7.22 20.58
CA ARG A 91 -25.14 -7.65 19.93
C ARG A 91 -24.89 -8.64 18.82
N PHE A 92 -25.79 -9.61 18.72
CA PHE A 92 -25.87 -10.55 17.61
C PHE A 92 -27.22 -10.38 16.93
N LYS A 93 -27.22 -10.36 15.60
CA LYS A 93 -28.41 -10.03 14.81
C LYS A 93 -28.50 -10.90 13.57
N ALA A 94 -29.71 -11.30 13.20
CA ALA A 94 -29.97 -11.94 11.91
C ALA A 94 -29.88 -10.92 10.77
N THR A 95 -29.11 -11.23 9.73
CA THR A 95 -28.93 -10.36 8.54
C THR A 95 -29.89 -10.72 7.41
N GLN A 96 -30.55 -11.87 7.48
CA GLN A 96 -31.51 -12.35 6.49
C GLN A 96 -32.64 -13.13 7.18
N ASN A 97 -33.72 -13.39 6.45
CA ASN A 97 -34.77 -14.30 6.93
C ASN A 97 -34.21 -15.73 7.00
N TRP A 98 -34.38 -16.36 8.15
CA TRP A 98 -33.82 -17.69 8.38
C TRP A 98 -34.69 -18.79 7.80
N ASN A 99 -34.03 -19.86 7.35
CA ASN A 99 -34.63 -21.14 7.01
C ASN A 99 -33.61 -22.26 7.24
N ASP A 100 -33.89 -23.47 6.75
CA ASP A 100 -33.01 -24.62 6.99
C ASP A 100 -31.62 -24.49 6.38
N ASN A 101 -31.48 -23.68 5.32
CA ASN A 101 -30.25 -23.50 4.58
C ASN A 101 -29.61 -22.12 4.81
N ASN A 102 -30.38 -21.15 5.29
CA ASN A 102 -29.99 -19.74 5.34
C ASN A 102 -30.09 -19.22 6.77
N ARG A 103 -28.95 -18.88 7.40
CA ARG A 103 -28.90 -18.41 8.80
C ARG A 103 -27.89 -17.28 9.04
N GLY A 104 -27.74 -16.37 8.08
CA GLY A 104 -26.78 -15.26 8.15
C GLY A 104 -26.93 -14.41 9.41
N THR A 105 -25.80 -14.05 10.01
CA THR A 105 -25.70 -13.27 11.24
C THR A 105 -24.62 -12.21 11.14
N GLN A 106 -24.80 -11.12 11.90
CA GLN A 106 -23.74 -10.16 12.19
C GLN A 106 -23.54 -10.03 13.70
N ALA A 107 -22.37 -9.52 14.10
CA ALA A 107 -22.03 -9.20 15.48
C ALA A 107 -21.48 -7.78 15.58
N GLU A 108 -21.85 -7.07 16.65
CA GLU A 108 -21.50 -5.67 16.84
C GLU A 108 -21.12 -5.37 18.29
N ILE A 109 -20.08 -4.54 18.47
CA ILE A 109 -19.73 -3.94 19.76
C ILE A 109 -19.99 -2.44 19.68
N PHE A 110 -20.80 -1.95 20.62
CA PHE A 110 -21.16 -0.55 20.75
C PHE A 110 -20.41 0.10 21.92
N THR A 111 -19.94 1.33 21.71
CA THR A 111 -19.49 2.19 22.80
C THR A 111 -19.91 3.64 22.57
N THR A 112 -20.06 4.39 23.66
CA THR A 112 -20.28 5.84 23.66
C THR A 112 -18.95 6.56 23.85
N GLN A 113 -18.72 7.61 23.06
CA GLN A 113 -17.53 8.44 23.18
C GLN A 113 -17.60 9.34 24.42
N ASN A 114 -16.47 9.64 25.05
CA ASN A 114 -16.41 10.60 26.14
C ASN A 114 -17.03 11.94 25.71
N ASN A 115 -17.81 12.54 26.61
CA ASN A 115 -18.54 13.79 26.39
C ASN A 115 -19.65 13.72 25.32
N THR A 116 -20.13 12.53 24.97
CA THR A 116 -21.31 12.34 24.12
C THR A 116 -22.32 11.39 24.78
N THR A 117 -23.51 11.25 24.18
CA THR A 117 -24.60 10.41 24.71
C THR A 117 -25.03 9.29 23.76
N LEU A 118 -24.51 9.28 22.53
CA LEU A 118 -24.87 8.33 21.48
C LEU A 118 -23.89 7.16 21.45
N ALA A 119 -24.41 5.96 21.69
CA ALA A 119 -23.67 4.71 21.48
C ALA A 119 -23.59 4.39 20.00
N LEU A 120 -22.39 4.08 19.51
CA LEU A 120 -22.08 3.83 18.11
C LEU A 120 -21.43 2.46 17.95
N SER A 121 -21.67 1.79 16.82
CA SER A 121 -20.97 0.56 16.47
C SER A 121 -19.49 0.90 16.28
N ARG A 122 -18.60 0.22 17.02
CA ARG A 122 -17.14 0.43 17.00
C ARG A 122 -16.39 -0.77 16.45
N LEU A 123 -16.92 -1.97 16.66
CA LEU A 123 -16.47 -3.18 16.00
C LEU A 123 -17.70 -3.83 15.38
N PHE A 124 -17.63 -4.07 14.08
CA PHE A 124 -18.69 -4.67 13.29
C PHE A 124 -18.11 -5.90 12.58
N VAL A 125 -18.73 -7.06 12.74
CA VAL A 125 -18.40 -8.27 11.97
C VAL A 125 -19.64 -8.69 11.19
N ASN A 126 -19.56 -8.57 9.88
CA ASN A 126 -20.66 -8.88 8.99
C ASN A 126 -20.80 -10.39 8.71
N HIS A 127 -21.92 -10.78 8.12
CA HIS A 127 -22.21 -12.18 7.75
C HIS A 127 -21.25 -12.79 6.73
N ASP A 128 -20.54 -11.97 5.97
CA ASP A 128 -19.53 -12.38 4.96
C ASP A 128 -18.09 -12.28 5.49
N GLY A 129 -17.91 -12.06 6.80
CA GLY A 129 -16.61 -12.01 7.46
C GLY A 129 -15.86 -10.69 7.31
N LYS A 130 -16.50 -9.65 6.77
CA LYS A 130 -15.94 -8.29 6.76
C LYS A 130 -15.99 -7.67 8.16
N VAL A 131 -14.89 -7.01 8.54
CA VAL A 131 -14.70 -6.40 9.85
C VAL A 131 -14.53 -4.89 9.71
N GLY A 132 -15.38 -4.13 10.38
CA GLY A 132 -15.28 -2.68 10.50
C GLY A 132 -14.77 -2.30 11.88
N ILE A 133 -13.77 -1.43 11.94
CA ILE A 133 -13.27 -0.82 13.18
C ILE A 133 -13.43 0.71 13.11
N GLY A 134 -14.12 1.28 14.09
CA GLY A 134 -14.37 2.73 14.16
C GLY A 134 -15.86 3.08 14.03
N ASN A 135 -16.18 4.35 13.79
CA ASN A 135 -17.55 4.86 13.95
C ASN A 135 -18.42 4.58 12.72
N TYR A 136 -19.11 3.44 12.72
CA TYR A 136 -20.07 3.07 11.68
C TYR A 136 -21.49 3.46 12.12
N LEU A 137 -22.03 4.51 11.49
CA LEU A 137 -23.41 4.97 11.74
C LEU A 137 -24.44 4.11 11.00
N THR A 138 -24.15 3.65 9.78
CA THR A 138 -25.06 2.83 8.94
C THR A 138 -24.40 2.06 7.79
N THR A 139 -23.08 2.15 7.60
CA THR A 139 -22.39 1.56 6.44
C THR A 139 -21.73 0.24 6.80
N VAL A 140 -21.98 -0.79 5.99
CA VAL A 140 -21.26 -2.07 6.07
C VAL A 140 -19.85 -1.85 5.50
N PRO A 141 -18.79 -2.45 6.09
CA PRO A 141 -17.44 -2.34 5.52
C PRO A 141 -17.41 -2.80 4.06
N ASP A 142 -16.74 -2.06 3.20
CA ASP A 142 -16.59 -2.43 1.78
C ASP A 142 -15.46 -3.45 1.61
N HIS A 143 -14.41 -3.36 2.44
CA HIS A 143 -13.25 -4.24 2.47
C HIS A 143 -13.31 -5.19 3.66
N GLN A 144 -12.50 -6.27 3.62
CA GLN A 144 -12.53 -7.28 4.69
C GLN A 144 -12.07 -6.75 6.05
N LEU A 145 -11.19 -5.76 6.06
CA LEU A 145 -10.91 -4.92 7.22
C LEU A 145 -10.98 -3.46 6.78
N GLU A 146 -11.78 -2.67 7.48
CA GLU A 146 -11.89 -1.24 7.23
C GLU A 146 -11.74 -0.46 8.55
N VAL A 147 -10.97 0.63 8.50
CA VAL A 147 -10.77 1.54 9.63
C VAL A 147 -11.34 2.91 9.25
N GLN A 148 -12.43 3.30 9.89
CA GLN A 148 -13.16 4.53 9.57
C GLN A 148 -13.43 5.38 10.81
N GLN A 149 -13.21 6.70 10.70
CA GLN A 149 -13.71 7.68 11.66
C GLN A 149 -14.36 8.88 10.96
N PRO A 150 -15.37 9.54 11.58
CA PRO A 150 -16.19 10.56 10.93
C PRO A 150 -15.53 11.93 10.84
N ASN A 151 -14.40 12.13 11.52
CA ASN A 151 -13.70 13.40 11.65
C ASN A 151 -12.28 13.35 11.05
N ASP A 152 -11.66 14.52 10.91
CA ASP A 152 -10.36 14.76 10.25
C ASP A 152 -9.13 14.35 11.10
N SER A 153 -9.25 13.24 11.84
CA SER A 153 -8.10 12.64 12.52
C SER A 153 -7.40 11.63 11.59
N ASP A 154 -6.12 11.33 11.88
CA ASP A 154 -5.36 10.35 11.12
C ASP A 154 -6.10 8.99 11.07
N ARG A 155 -6.41 8.55 9.86
CA ARG A 155 -6.95 7.22 9.55
C ARG A 155 -5.76 6.31 9.28
N GLY A 156 -5.14 5.80 10.35
CA GLY A 156 -3.91 5.04 10.27
C GLY A 156 -3.98 3.66 10.92
N ILE A 157 -3.26 2.71 10.33
CA ILE A 157 -2.86 1.47 11.01
C ILE A 157 -1.44 1.72 11.51
N ALA A 158 -1.25 1.85 12.82
CA ALA A 158 0.08 1.99 13.39
C ALA A 158 0.66 0.61 13.71
N ILE A 159 1.90 0.37 13.27
CA ILE A 159 2.65 -0.88 13.54
C ILE A 159 3.93 -0.47 14.28
N TYR A 160 3.97 -0.73 15.59
CA TYR A 160 5.11 -0.38 16.43
C TYR A 160 5.99 -1.59 16.72
N ARG A 161 7.30 -1.37 16.82
CA ARG A 161 8.29 -2.37 17.23
C ARG A 161 9.43 -1.73 18.00
N TYR A 162 9.97 -2.48 18.96
CA TYR A 162 11.22 -2.20 19.67
C TYR A 162 12.15 -3.43 19.53
N GLY A 163 13.39 -3.26 19.07
CA GLY A 163 14.33 -4.37 18.75
C GLY A 163 14.55 -4.60 17.24
N GLY A 164 15.33 -5.62 16.83
CA GLY A 164 15.78 -5.86 15.43
C GLY A 164 14.66 -6.12 14.40
N ASP A 165 14.94 -6.25 13.10
CA ASP A 165 13.99 -6.34 11.94
C ASP A 165 12.82 -5.30 11.88
N ALA A 166 12.19 -5.13 10.71
CA ALA A 166 11.26 -4.04 10.42
C ALA A 166 9.77 -4.38 10.69
N PRO A 167 8.94 -3.40 11.13
CA PRO A 167 7.48 -3.53 11.03
C PRO A 167 7.09 -3.61 9.55
N ALA A 168 6.24 -4.57 9.19
CA ALA A 168 5.96 -4.86 7.79
C ALA A 168 4.48 -5.16 7.54
N ILE A 169 4.05 -4.84 6.32
CA ILE A 169 2.79 -5.29 5.72
C ILE A 169 3.20 -6.19 4.56
N PHE A 170 2.81 -7.46 4.61
CA PHE A 170 3.13 -8.42 3.57
C PHE A 170 1.91 -8.69 2.69
N GLY A 171 2.13 -8.63 1.37
CA GLY A 171 1.27 -9.34 0.45
C GLY A 171 1.75 -10.79 0.33
N ILE A 172 0.84 -11.74 0.55
CA ILE A 172 1.12 -13.17 0.45
C ILE A 172 0.12 -13.72 -0.56
N GLY A 173 0.63 -14.17 -1.69
CA GLY A 173 -0.16 -14.72 -2.78
C GLY A 173 0.36 -16.09 -3.17
N ALA A 174 -0.58 -17.00 -3.43
CA ALA A 174 -0.36 -18.24 -4.16
C ALA A 174 -1.59 -18.44 -5.05
N ARG A 175 -1.43 -19.18 -6.14
CA ARG A 175 -2.58 -19.69 -6.90
C ARG A 175 -3.11 -20.96 -6.24
N GLY A 176 -4.15 -21.57 -6.82
CA GLY A 176 -4.74 -22.80 -6.29
C GLY A 176 -5.71 -22.54 -5.14
N SER A 177 -5.74 -23.45 -4.16
CA SER A 177 -6.62 -23.34 -2.98
C SER A 177 -5.80 -23.21 -1.70
N THR A 178 -6.45 -22.86 -0.60
CA THR A 178 -5.81 -22.81 0.74
C THR A 178 -5.31 -24.18 1.22
N ILE A 179 -5.79 -25.28 0.62
CA ILE A 179 -5.37 -26.66 0.95
C ILE A 179 -4.33 -27.16 -0.06
N THR A 180 -4.41 -26.70 -1.31
CA THR A 180 -3.53 -27.09 -2.42
C THR A 180 -3.01 -25.84 -3.14
N PRO A 181 -2.09 -25.08 -2.53
CA PRO A 181 -1.54 -23.89 -3.16
C PRO A 181 -0.69 -24.29 -4.36
N THR A 182 -0.75 -23.48 -5.41
CA THR A 182 0.07 -23.63 -6.61
C THR A 182 0.96 -22.40 -6.79
N PRO A 183 2.08 -22.52 -7.53
CA PRO A 183 3.05 -21.43 -7.64
C PRO A 183 2.45 -20.14 -8.20
N THR A 184 2.98 -19.02 -7.70
CA THR A 184 2.81 -17.70 -8.31
C THR A 184 3.32 -17.73 -9.74
N LEU A 185 2.56 -17.15 -10.66
CA LEU A 185 2.92 -17.07 -12.07
C LEU A 185 3.32 -15.64 -12.45
N GLN A 186 3.95 -15.50 -13.62
CA GLN A 186 4.31 -14.21 -14.18
C GLN A 186 3.10 -13.26 -14.19
N ASP A 187 3.36 -12.00 -13.85
CA ASP A 187 2.38 -10.91 -13.76
C ASP A 187 1.34 -11.03 -12.63
N ASP A 188 1.43 -12.05 -11.78
CA ASP A 188 0.70 -12.06 -10.51
C ASP A 188 1.17 -10.92 -9.60
N ILE A 189 0.21 -10.16 -9.08
CA ILE A 189 0.47 -9.08 -8.12
C ILE A 189 0.61 -9.70 -6.73
N LEU A 190 1.80 -9.56 -6.16
CA LEU A 190 2.14 -10.05 -4.82
C LEU A 190 1.61 -9.10 -3.74
N ALA A 191 1.78 -7.80 -3.96
CA ALA A 191 1.33 -6.75 -3.06
C ALA A 191 1.02 -5.48 -3.86
N ARG A 192 0.07 -4.69 -3.35
CA ARG A 192 -0.33 -3.40 -3.93
C ARG A 192 -0.48 -2.38 -2.83
N PHE A 193 0.15 -1.22 -3.02
CA PHE A 193 -0.13 -0.02 -2.27
C PHE A 193 -0.74 1.02 -3.21
N GLY A 194 -1.96 1.51 -2.93
CA GLY A 194 -2.63 2.39 -3.88
C GLY A 194 -3.73 3.24 -3.28
N ALA A 195 -4.06 4.31 -4.01
CA ALA A 195 -5.02 5.33 -3.60
C ALA A 195 -6.27 5.32 -4.49
N LYS A 196 -7.43 5.35 -3.86
CA LYS A 196 -8.76 5.55 -4.48
C LYS A 196 -9.31 6.91 -4.01
N GLY A 197 -10.28 7.47 -4.73
CA GLY A 197 -10.94 8.72 -4.34
C GLY A 197 -12.43 8.71 -4.70
N TYR A 198 -13.23 9.54 -4.03
CA TYR A 198 -14.62 9.77 -4.41
C TYR A 198 -14.68 10.82 -5.52
N ASN A 199 -15.34 10.52 -6.64
CA ASN A 199 -15.35 11.39 -7.83
C ASN A 199 -16.61 12.27 -7.95
N GLY A 200 -17.43 12.35 -6.90
CA GLY A 200 -18.74 13.03 -6.93
C GLY A 200 -19.92 12.06 -7.07
N THR A 201 -19.71 10.88 -7.65
CA THR A 201 -20.75 9.85 -7.82
C THR A 201 -20.44 8.54 -7.09
N GLY A 202 -19.16 8.18 -6.97
CA GLY A 202 -18.73 6.94 -6.32
C GLY A 202 -17.23 6.94 -6.04
N TYR A 203 -16.78 5.93 -5.28
CA TYR A 203 -15.36 5.66 -5.13
C TYR A 203 -14.78 5.06 -6.41
N THR A 204 -13.61 5.54 -6.82
CA THR A 204 -12.89 5.05 -7.99
C THR A 204 -12.16 3.72 -7.73
N SER A 205 -11.74 3.04 -8.80
CA SER A 205 -10.60 2.12 -8.71
C SER A 205 -9.30 2.89 -8.43
N SER A 206 -8.23 2.20 -8.03
CA SER A 206 -6.98 2.88 -7.67
C SER A 206 -6.45 3.74 -8.83
N ARG A 207 -6.21 5.03 -8.59
CA ARG A 207 -5.76 6.02 -9.60
C ARG A 207 -4.25 6.30 -9.54
N ALA A 208 -3.63 6.01 -8.42
CA ALA A 208 -2.18 5.92 -8.27
C ALA A 208 -1.87 4.67 -7.44
N ARG A 209 -0.87 3.88 -7.84
CA ARG A 209 -0.46 2.69 -7.10
C ARG A 209 0.95 2.25 -7.41
N ILE A 210 1.53 1.52 -6.46
CA ILE A 210 2.77 0.76 -6.58
C ILE A 210 2.39 -0.71 -6.49
N GLU A 211 2.87 -1.52 -7.42
CA GLU A 211 2.61 -2.96 -7.46
C GLU A 211 3.93 -3.73 -7.40
N MET A 212 4.03 -4.67 -6.45
CA MET A 212 5.06 -5.70 -6.47
C MET A 212 4.50 -6.89 -7.24
N VAL A 213 5.19 -7.31 -8.29
CA VAL A 213 4.67 -8.25 -9.29
C VAL A 213 5.68 -9.34 -9.57
N ALA A 214 5.23 -10.58 -9.73
CA ALA A 214 6.10 -11.67 -10.19
C ALA A 214 6.59 -11.39 -11.63
N ASN A 215 7.90 -11.38 -11.83
CA ASN A 215 8.51 -11.10 -13.13
C ASN A 215 8.66 -12.35 -14.01
N GLN A 216 8.32 -13.52 -13.46
CA GLN A 216 8.41 -14.82 -14.12
C GLN A 216 7.51 -15.82 -13.38
N ASN A 217 7.30 -17.00 -13.96
CA ASN A 217 6.68 -18.11 -13.24
C ASN A 217 7.61 -18.58 -12.12
N TRP A 218 7.08 -18.68 -10.90
CA TRP A 218 7.89 -19.05 -9.75
C TRP A 218 8.10 -20.56 -9.63
N THR A 219 9.30 -20.94 -9.19
CA THR A 219 9.64 -22.28 -8.74
C THR A 219 10.25 -22.21 -7.34
N ASP A 220 10.79 -23.33 -6.85
CA ASP A 220 11.58 -23.42 -5.61
C ASP A 220 12.90 -22.64 -5.63
N VAL A 221 13.45 -22.33 -6.81
CA VAL A 221 14.74 -21.61 -6.97
C VAL A 221 14.64 -20.35 -7.83
N ASN A 222 13.48 -20.09 -8.44
CA ASN A 222 13.28 -19.03 -9.42
C ASN A 222 12.13 -18.13 -8.97
N ASN A 223 12.40 -16.99 -8.31
CA ASN A 223 11.36 -16.13 -7.74
C ASN A 223 11.50 -14.65 -8.13
N GLY A 224 11.93 -14.37 -9.36
CA GLY A 224 12.10 -13.00 -9.85
C GLY A 224 10.83 -12.15 -9.69
N ALA A 225 11.00 -10.91 -9.25
CA ALA A 225 9.93 -9.94 -9.04
C ALA A 225 10.33 -8.56 -9.60
N LYS A 226 9.34 -7.76 -9.97
CA LYS A 226 9.47 -6.38 -10.45
C LYS A 226 8.57 -5.45 -9.64
N ILE A 227 8.86 -4.15 -9.68
CA ILE A 227 8.02 -3.11 -9.08
C ILE A 227 7.55 -2.17 -10.19
N ASN A 228 6.23 -1.97 -10.26
CA ASN A 228 5.61 -1.08 -11.23
C ASN A 228 4.96 0.12 -10.53
N PHE A 229 5.10 1.30 -11.13
CA PHE A 229 4.51 2.54 -10.66
C PHE A 229 3.46 3.02 -11.65
N TYR A 230 2.22 3.06 -11.19
CA TYR A 230 1.08 3.44 -12.02
C TYR A 230 0.52 4.79 -11.61
N THR A 231 0.23 5.62 -12.62
CA THR A 231 -0.44 6.91 -12.43
C THR A 231 -1.59 7.08 -13.43
N THR A 232 -2.45 8.06 -13.17
CA THR A 232 -3.54 8.46 -14.07
C THR A 232 -3.30 9.90 -14.48
N GLU A 233 -3.36 10.17 -15.78
CA GLU A 233 -3.19 11.53 -16.31
C GLU A 233 -4.38 12.44 -16.00
N ASN A 234 -4.13 13.74 -16.01
CA ASN A 234 -5.20 14.74 -15.92
C ASN A 234 -6.21 14.53 -17.06
N ASN A 235 -7.50 14.71 -16.75
CA ASN A 235 -8.60 14.50 -17.70
C ASN A 235 -8.71 13.06 -18.23
N SER A 236 -8.22 12.07 -17.48
CA SER A 236 -8.30 10.65 -17.82
C SER A 236 -8.81 9.82 -16.64
N ILE A 237 -9.38 8.66 -16.95
CA ILE A 237 -9.70 7.60 -15.99
C ILE A 237 -8.77 6.39 -16.12
N ASN A 238 -7.89 6.40 -17.13
CA ASN A 238 -7.02 5.27 -17.46
C ASN A 238 -5.72 5.38 -16.66
N THR A 239 -5.51 4.38 -15.81
CA THR A 239 -4.30 4.24 -15.02
C THR A 239 -3.29 3.37 -15.78
N THR A 240 -2.12 3.92 -16.11
CA THR A 240 -1.09 3.22 -16.92
C THR A 240 0.22 3.12 -16.17
N ASN A 241 1.06 2.13 -16.53
CA ASN A 241 2.39 2.00 -15.95
C ASN A 241 3.27 3.13 -16.49
N LYS A 242 3.97 3.83 -15.59
CA LYS A 242 4.87 4.93 -15.96
C LYS A 242 6.33 4.62 -15.64
N MET A 243 6.59 3.71 -14.70
CA MET A 243 7.94 3.31 -14.35
C MET A 243 7.96 1.85 -13.90
N THR A 244 8.95 1.11 -14.36
CA THR A 244 9.22 -0.27 -13.97
C THR A 244 10.63 -0.39 -13.42
N ILE A 245 10.77 -1.05 -12.27
CA ILE A 245 12.06 -1.55 -11.78
C ILE A 245 12.03 -3.06 -11.92
N GLN A 246 12.84 -3.59 -12.84
CA GLN A 246 12.93 -5.01 -13.12
C GLN A 246 13.71 -5.75 -12.02
N GLY A 247 13.52 -7.07 -11.95
CA GLY A 247 14.22 -7.92 -10.96
C GLY A 247 15.75 -7.94 -11.11
N ASN A 248 16.28 -7.51 -12.26
CA ASN A 248 17.73 -7.32 -12.49
C ASN A 248 18.23 -5.91 -12.12
N GLY A 249 17.36 -5.04 -11.62
CA GLY A 249 17.68 -3.66 -11.22
C GLY A 249 17.53 -2.61 -12.32
N ASN A 250 17.21 -3.00 -13.56
CA ASN A 250 16.99 -2.04 -14.64
C ASN A 250 15.73 -1.20 -14.40
N VAL A 251 15.84 0.10 -14.62
CA VAL A 251 14.73 1.06 -14.46
C VAL A 251 14.28 1.54 -15.83
N GLY A 252 12.99 1.36 -16.13
CA GLY A 252 12.36 1.91 -17.32
C GLY A 252 11.40 3.02 -16.93
N ILE A 253 11.45 4.18 -17.61
CA ILE A 253 10.45 5.24 -17.51
C ILE A 253 9.73 5.30 -18.86
N GLY A 254 8.43 4.97 -18.85
CA GLY A 254 7.65 4.75 -20.08
C GLY A 254 8.04 3.48 -20.87
N ASP A 255 8.89 2.63 -20.30
CA ASP A 255 9.30 1.32 -20.85
C ASP A 255 9.15 0.25 -19.76
N ASP A 256 8.40 -0.80 -20.06
CA ASP A 256 8.14 -1.91 -19.15
C ASP A 256 9.20 -3.01 -19.22
N THR A 257 10.08 -2.96 -20.23
CA THR A 257 11.11 -3.97 -20.51
C THR A 257 12.48 -3.34 -20.77
N PRO A 258 13.02 -2.55 -19.82
CA PRO A 258 14.30 -1.87 -20.01
C PRO A 258 15.45 -2.87 -20.20
N SER A 259 16.16 -2.76 -21.33
CA SER A 259 17.36 -3.56 -21.64
C SER A 259 18.66 -2.98 -21.08
N SER A 260 18.63 -1.73 -20.62
CA SER A 260 19.74 -1.01 -19.99
C SER A 260 19.40 -0.64 -18.55
N THR A 261 20.41 -0.29 -17.75
CA THR A 261 20.23 0.13 -16.33
C THR A 261 19.17 1.22 -16.17
N LEU A 262 19.14 2.18 -17.10
CA LEU A 262 18.10 3.20 -17.20
C LEU A 262 17.67 3.35 -18.66
N THR A 263 16.39 3.10 -18.95
CA THR A 263 15.78 3.39 -20.25
C THR A 263 14.69 4.44 -20.07
N LEU A 264 14.69 5.46 -20.94
CA LEU A 264 13.62 6.45 -21.02
C LEU A 264 12.95 6.35 -22.40
N ASN A 265 11.65 6.05 -22.40
CA ASN A 265 10.82 6.14 -23.60
C ASN A 265 10.21 7.54 -23.67
N GLY A 266 11.01 8.51 -24.07
CA GLY A 266 10.63 9.93 -24.12
C GLY A 266 11.83 10.86 -24.16
N ALA A 267 11.56 12.17 -24.03
CA ALA A 267 12.60 13.18 -24.00
C ALA A 267 13.26 13.26 -22.62
N LEU A 268 14.59 13.32 -22.59
CA LEU A 268 15.39 13.57 -21.38
C LEU A 268 15.73 15.06 -21.30
N GLU A 269 15.23 15.75 -20.27
CA GLU A 269 15.65 17.11 -19.93
C GLU A 269 16.70 17.04 -18.81
N LEU A 270 17.96 17.37 -19.13
CA LEU A 270 19.05 17.40 -18.16
C LEU A 270 19.23 18.82 -17.62
N ALA A 271 19.33 18.94 -16.28
CA ALA A 271 19.84 20.16 -15.68
C ALA A 271 21.32 20.33 -16.06
N ILE A 272 21.60 21.24 -17.00
CA ILE A 272 22.94 21.54 -17.46
C ILE A 272 23.60 22.51 -16.46
N GLU A 273 24.44 21.98 -15.59
CA GLU A 273 25.34 22.79 -14.80
C GLU A 273 26.67 22.98 -15.54
N THR A 274 27.11 24.24 -15.65
CA THR A 274 28.30 24.62 -16.41
C THR A 274 29.45 25.01 -15.49
N LYS A 275 30.64 24.45 -15.70
CA LYS A 275 31.90 25.00 -15.19
C LYS A 275 32.52 25.90 -16.26
N SER A 276 32.60 27.19 -16.01
CA SER A 276 33.20 28.16 -16.93
C SER A 276 34.65 28.48 -16.55
N PHE A 277 35.50 28.60 -17.55
CA PHE A 277 36.87 29.08 -17.43
C PHE A 277 37.05 30.30 -18.33
N ASN A 278 37.71 31.34 -17.81
CA ASN A 278 38.18 32.44 -18.63
C ASN A 278 39.50 32.04 -19.28
N THR A 279 39.60 32.08 -20.61
CA THR A 279 40.80 31.65 -21.34
C THR A 279 41.74 32.83 -21.56
N ASN A 280 43.02 32.57 -21.30
CA ASN A 280 44.19 33.34 -21.72
C ASN A 280 45.35 32.33 -21.75
N ASP A 281 45.45 31.55 -22.82
CA ASP A 281 46.41 30.44 -22.99
C ASP A 281 46.50 29.50 -21.77
N ILE A 282 45.66 28.46 -21.72
CA ILE A 282 45.54 27.59 -20.55
C ILE A 282 45.79 26.14 -20.94
N THR A 283 46.54 25.40 -20.12
CA THR A 283 46.72 23.95 -20.29
C THR A 283 46.07 23.18 -19.15
N PHE A 284 45.28 22.16 -19.50
CA PHE A 284 44.70 21.20 -18.57
C PHE A 284 45.26 19.81 -18.83
N ASP A 285 46.17 19.37 -17.97
CA ASP A 285 46.63 17.96 -17.95
C ASP A 285 45.53 17.03 -17.44
N ASN A 286 44.73 17.51 -16.48
CA ASN A 286 43.61 16.80 -15.90
C ASN A 286 42.51 17.78 -15.51
N LEU A 287 41.61 18.07 -16.45
CA LEU A 287 40.54 19.04 -16.25
C LEU A 287 39.56 18.55 -15.19
N ASP A 288 39.61 19.15 -14.00
CA ASP A 288 38.60 18.92 -12.98
C ASP A 288 37.26 19.55 -13.41
N ARG A 289 36.22 18.73 -13.46
CA ARG A 289 34.86 19.13 -13.78
C ARG A 289 34.09 19.65 -12.58
N ASN A 290 34.54 19.40 -11.35
CA ASN A 290 33.78 19.65 -10.13
C ASN A 290 32.32 19.12 -10.21
N GLY A 291 32.16 17.90 -10.76
CA GLY A 291 30.87 17.25 -10.97
C GLY A 291 30.00 17.80 -12.11
N LYS A 292 30.44 18.84 -12.85
CA LYS A 292 29.63 19.48 -13.90
C LYS A 292 29.59 18.66 -15.19
N SER A 293 28.43 18.65 -15.87
CA SER A 293 28.23 17.96 -17.15
C SER A 293 28.61 18.81 -18.35
N VAL A 294 28.70 20.13 -18.17
CA VAL A 294 29.14 21.05 -19.21
C VAL A 294 30.36 21.83 -18.76
N ILE A 295 31.32 21.95 -19.66
CA ILE A 295 32.51 22.77 -19.49
C ILE A 295 32.48 23.84 -20.55
N ARG A 296 32.65 25.09 -20.13
CA ARG A 296 32.66 26.25 -21.02
C ARG A 296 34.01 26.96 -20.93
N PHE A 297 34.62 27.22 -22.07
CA PHE A 297 35.82 28.05 -22.19
C PHE A 297 35.46 29.38 -22.84
N ASP A 298 35.60 30.52 -22.16
CA ASP A 298 35.29 31.85 -22.68
C ASP A 298 36.51 32.77 -22.60
N GLY A 299 36.78 33.61 -23.59
CA GLY A 299 37.90 34.54 -23.57
C GLY A 299 38.85 34.34 -24.74
N PRO A 300 39.91 35.14 -24.89
CA PRO A 300 40.90 34.96 -25.96
C PRO A 300 41.90 33.81 -25.68
N GLY A 301 42.62 33.37 -26.71
CA GLY A 301 43.75 32.44 -26.57
C GLY A 301 43.40 30.95 -26.71
N THR A 302 44.40 30.10 -26.54
CA THR A 302 44.31 28.66 -26.80
C THR A 302 44.15 27.85 -25.52
N VAL A 303 43.16 26.95 -25.49
CA VAL A 303 42.97 25.93 -24.46
C VAL A 303 43.60 24.63 -24.92
N HIS A 304 44.58 24.17 -24.17
CA HIS A 304 45.26 22.89 -24.39
C HIS A 304 44.67 21.84 -23.46
N LEU A 305 43.80 20.98 -23.97
CA LEU A 305 43.16 19.92 -23.20
C LEU A 305 43.83 18.56 -23.45
N LYS A 306 44.33 17.94 -22.39
CA LYS A 306 45.07 16.66 -22.45
C LYS A 306 44.40 15.53 -21.66
N GLY A 307 43.47 15.85 -20.77
CA GLY A 307 42.70 14.89 -19.98
C GLY A 307 41.56 15.54 -19.20
N ILE A 308 40.57 14.73 -18.79
CA ILE A 308 39.39 15.16 -18.02
C ILE A 308 39.24 14.25 -16.79
N ALA A 309 39.14 14.85 -15.60
CA ALA A 309 39.08 14.13 -14.33
C ALA A 309 37.72 13.46 -14.09
N GLY A 310 37.74 12.36 -13.35
CA GLY A 310 36.53 11.73 -12.80
C GLY A 310 35.74 10.94 -13.85
N GLY A 311 36.43 10.11 -14.63
CA GLY A 311 35.80 9.12 -15.48
C GLY A 311 35.01 8.09 -14.66
N VAL A 312 33.76 7.85 -15.05
CA VAL A 312 32.92 6.74 -14.59
C VAL A 312 32.19 6.23 -15.81
N ASP A 313 32.11 4.92 -15.97
CA ASP A 313 31.53 4.29 -17.16
C ASP A 313 30.16 4.89 -17.53
N GLY A 314 29.95 5.18 -18.81
CA GLY A 314 28.74 5.79 -19.36
C GLY A 314 28.55 7.29 -19.05
N ARG A 315 29.47 7.94 -18.32
CA ARG A 315 29.37 9.36 -18.00
C ARG A 315 29.58 10.22 -19.24
N VAL A 316 28.71 11.20 -19.44
CA VAL A 316 28.80 12.16 -20.55
C VAL A 316 29.34 13.52 -20.08
N VAL A 317 30.11 14.18 -20.95
CA VAL A 317 30.58 15.57 -20.85
C VAL A 317 30.29 16.28 -22.14
N TYR A 318 29.82 17.51 -22.05
CA TYR A 318 29.83 18.42 -23.18
C TYR A 318 30.83 19.55 -22.93
N ILE A 319 31.82 19.68 -23.82
CA ILE A 319 32.80 20.76 -23.79
C ILE A 319 32.44 21.75 -24.88
N MET A 320 32.22 23.00 -24.51
CA MET A 320 31.88 24.07 -25.44
C MET A 320 32.86 25.22 -25.35
N VAL A 321 33.10 25.86 -26.49
CA VAL A 321 34.02 26.98 -26.62
C VAL A 321 33.20 28.23 -26.95
N GLY A 322 33.40 29.27 -26.15
CA GLY A 322 32.81 30.58 -26.28
C GLY A 322 33.58 31.48 -27.25
N ARG A 323 33.18 32.75 -27.34
CA ARG A 323 33.80 33.70 -28.28
C ARG A 323 35.26 33.98 -27.92
N GLY A 324 36.15 33.86 -28.90
CA GLY A 324 37.57 34.25 -28.81
C GLY A 324 38.53 33.13 -28.41
N ALA A 325 38.02 32.00 -27.90
CA ALA A 325 38.84 30.90 -27.44
C ALA A 325 39.07 29.90 -28.57
N GLU A 326 40.25 29.29 -28.61
CA GLU A 326 40.61 28.16 -29.48
C GLU A 326 40.77 26.91 -28.61
N LEU A 327 40.23 25.75 -28.99
CA LEU A 327 40.39 24.50 -28.22
C LEU A 327 41.27 23.51 -28.99
N LYS A 328 42.48 23.29 -28.47
CA LYS A 328 43.39 22.25 -28.94
C LYS A 328 43.28 21.02 -28.05
N ILE A 329 42.91 19.90 -28.66
CA ILE A 329 42.82 18.62 -27.97
C ILE A 329 43.97 17.74 -28.44
N TYR A 330 44.78 17.29 -27.49
CA TYR A 330 45.95 16.48 -27.80
C TYR A 330 45.58 15.00 -27.84
N LEU A 331 45.97 14.32 -28.92
CA LEU A 331 45.81 12.88 -29.03
C LEU A 331 46.71 12.15 -28.04
N ALA A 332 46.23 11.00 -27.54
CA ALA A 332 46.92 10.15 -26.59
C ALA A 332 47.48 10.95 -25.39
N SER A 333 46.57 11.44 -24.55
CA SER A 333 46.80 11.50 -23.10
C SER A 333 48.20 11.92 -22.65
N SER A 334 48.59 13.17 -22.85
CA SER A 334 49.65 13.72 -21.98
C SER A 334 49.14 13.97 -20.55
N SER A 335 47.87 13.63 -20.26
CA SER A 335 47.42 13.43 -18.88
C SER A 335 48.27 12.39 -18.18
N THR A 336 48.79 12.77 -17.01
CA THR A 336 49.60 11.90 -16.15
C THR A 336 48.77 10.82 -15.45
N ASN A 337 47.43 10.87 -15.54
CA ASN A 337 46.52 9.87 -14.97
C ASN A 337 45.86 9.03 -16.06
N SER A 338 46.06 7.71 -16.00
CA SER A 338 45.53 6.75 -16.98
C SER A 338 44.01 6.70 -17.08
N ALA A 339 43.29 7.05 -16.01
CA ALA A 339 41.82 7.06 -15.99
C ALA A 339 41.21 8.34 -16.55
N ASN A 340 42.01 9.35 -16.91
CA ASN A 340 41.52 10.67 -17.36
C ASN A 340 41.88 10.97 -18.82
N LYS A 341 42.36 9.94 -19.52
CA LYS A 341 42.88 10.02 -20.89
C LYS A 341 41.76 10.31 -21.88
N LEU A 342 42.10 11.04 -22.95
CA LEU A 342 41.23 11.21 -24.11
C LEU A 342 41.69 10.24 -25.21
N HIS A 343 40.75 9.50 -25.82
CA HIS A 343 40.99 8.55 -26.89
C HIS A 343 40.24 9.00 -28.17
N PHE A 344 40.94 9.00 -29.30
CA PHE A 344 40.41 9.29 -30.63
C PHE A 344 40.96 8.26 -31.61
N ASP A 345 40.11 7.66 -32.44
CA ASP A 345 40.47 6.65 -33.46
C ASP A 345 41.19 7.21 -34.70
N ILE A 346 41.62 8.48 -34.66
CA ILE A 346 42.32 9.14 -35.78
C ILE A 346 43.77 9.43 -35.40
N GLY A 347 44.75 8.91 -36.14
CA GLY A 347 46.17 9.19 -35.86
C GLY A 347 46.53 10.67 -36.06
N GLY A 348 47.24 11.27 -35.09
CA GLY A 348 47.68 12.67 -35.10
C GLY A 348 46.70 13.64 -34.41
N GLY A 349 47.21 14.58 -33.60
CA GLY A 349 46.44 15.54 -32.79
C GLY A 349 45.26 16.19 -33.51
N PHE A 350 44.11 16.29 -32.82
CA PHE A 350 42.88 16.88 -33.36
C PHE A 350 42.72 18.32 -32.87
N ILE A 351 42.86 19.28 -33.78
CA ILE A 351 42.67 20.71 -33.48
C ILE A 351 41.23 21.09 -33.80
N ILE A 352 40.51 21.65 -32.82
CA ILE A 352 39.25 22.35 -33.08
C ILE A 352 39.61 23.83 -33.19
N ASP A 353 39.82 24.27 -34.43
CA ASP A 353 39.96 25.69 -34.72
C ASP A 353 38.58 26.33 -34.77
N THR A 354 38.22 27.03 -33.70
CA THR A 354 37.01 27.85 -33.63
C THR A 354 37.20 29.10 -34.48
N VAL A 355 37.07 28.95 -35.81
CA VAL A 355 36.98 30.10 -36.70
C VAL A 355 35.68 30.87 -36.40
N GLN A 356 35.86 32.16 -36.11
CA GLN A 356 34.91 33.22 -35.72
C GLN A 356 33.71 33.47 -36.66
N GLN A 357 33.03 32.45 -37.19
CA GLN A 357 31.82 32.66 -37.97
C GLN A 357 30.78 31.60 -37.63
N TYR A 358 29.91 31.91 -36.67
CA TYR A 358 28.45 31.81 -36.74
C TYR A 358 27.86 31.79 -35.32
N ARG A 359 26.64 32.29 -35.17
CA ARG A 359 25.92 32.49 -33.89
C ARG A 359 25.53 31.20 -33.15
N GLY A 360 26.21 30.08 -33.39
CA GLY A 360 26.01 28.80 -32.68
C GLY A 360 27.30 28.41 -31.97
N MET A 361 27.24 28.16 -30.67
CA MET A 361 28.39 27.63 -29.92
C MET A 361 28.76 26.25 -30.49
N THR A 362 30.01 26.05 -30.88
CA THR A 362 30.55 24.73 -31.22
C THR A 362 31.03 24.04 -29.94
N GLY A 363 30.78 22.73 -29.85
CA GLY A 363 31.21 21.93 -28.71
C GLY A 363 31.24 20.45 -29.07
N LEU A 364 32.00 19.69 -28.28
CA LEU A 364 32.15 18.26 -28.41
C LEU A 364 31.51 17.55 -27.23
N MET A 365 30.93 16.39 -27.51
CA MET A 365 30.42 15.49 -26.51
C MET A 365 31.39 14.33 -26.32
N PHE A 366 31.73 14.04 -25.08
CA PHE A 366 32.56 12.92 -24.70
C PHE A 366 31.78 11.97 -23.82
N ILE A 367 31.99 10.67 -24.01
CA ILE A 367 31.53 9.63 -23.09
C ILE A 367 32.73 8.93 -22.48
N TYR A 368 32.67 8.62 -21.20
CA TYR A 368 33.70 7.81 -20.57
C TYR A 368 33.41 6.33 -20.77
N ASP A 369 34.37 5.62 -21.34
CA ASP A 369 34.37 4.16 -21.45
C ASP A 369 35.17 3.57 -20.28
N GLY A 370 34.49 2.84 -19.41
CA GLY A 370 35.09 2.18 -18.27
C GLY A 370 36.03 1.02 -18.62
N ILE A 371 35.90 0.43 -19.82
CA ILE A 371 36.75 -0.68 -20.29
C ILE A 371 38.12 -0.11 -20.70
N ASP A 372 38.11 0.90 -21.57
CA ASP A 372 39.33 1.57 -22.05
C ASP A 372 39.92 2.57 -21.04
N GLN A 373 39.18 2.86 -19.97
CA GLN A 373 39.51 3.89 -18.97
C GLN A 373 39.77 5.27 -19.59
N ALA A 374 39.04 5.60 -20.66
CA ALA A 374 39.26 6.79 -21.45
C ALA A 374 37.96 7.50 -21.85
N TRP A 375 38.06 8.81 -22.04
CA TRP A 375 37.02 9.62 -22.67
C TRP A 375 37.08 9.44 -24.18
N GLN A 376 36.00 8.92 -24.73
CA GLN A 376 35.76 8.73 -26.15
C GLN A 376 34.97 9.90 -26.71
N LEU A 377 35.35 10.38 -27.88
CA LEU A 377 34.56 11.37 -28.61
C LEU A 377 33.29 10.72 -29.15
N MET A 378 32.12 11.28 -28.83
CA MET A 378 30.89 10.94 -29.52
C MET A 378 30.84 11.74 -30.82
N ASP A 379 31.37 11.14 -31.89
CA ASP A 379 31.38 11.77 -33.22
C ASP A 379 29.94 11.97 -33.74
N ARG A 380 29.68 13.14 -34.34
CA ARG A 380 28.46 13.35 -35.12
C ARG A 380 28.72 12.75 -36.50
N LYS A 381 28.24 11.53 -36.73
CA LYS A 381 28.05 11.09 -38.12
C LYS A 381 27.09 12.01 -38.86
#